data_AF-A0A934KVZ4-F1
#
_entry.id   AF-A0A934KVZ4-F1
#
_cell.length_a   1.000
_cell.length_b   1.000
_cell.length_c   1.000
_cell.angle_alpha   90.00
_cell.angle_beta   90.00
_cell.angle_gamma   90.00
#
_symmetry.space_group_name_H-M   'P 1'
#
loop_
_entity.id
_entity.type
_entity.pdbx_description
1 polymer ?
#
loop_
_entity_poly.entity_id
_entity_poly.type
_entity_poly.pdbx_seq_one_letter_code
_entity_poly.pdbx_strand_id
1 'polypeptide(L)' 'MGRQFNEFKASELHCPKCGVSQPVRERASALHGSQTIELLCSRCATVVGHHTVIDHSLGGKLAKLVGKLLK' A
#
# COMPACT_ATOMS: atom_id res chain seq x y z
N MET A 1 4.86 23.98 -11.31
CA MET A 1 3.81 22.94 -11.42
C MET A 1 3.98 21.99 -10.25
N GLY A 2 3.14 22.12 -9.22
CA GLY A 2 3.24 21.30 -8.02
C GLY A 2 2.81 19.86 -8.31
N ARG A 3 3.65 18.90 -7.90
CA ARG A 3 3.38 17.45 -7.78
C ARG A 3 1.88 17.16 -7.65
N GLN A 4 1.25 16.85 -8.78
CA GLN A 4 -0.22 16.83 -8.88
C GLN A 4 -0.82 15.55 -8.31
N PHE A 5 -0.02 14.48 -8.16
CA PHE A 5 -0.38 13.25 -7.48
C PHE A 5 0.89 12.67 -6.82
N ASN A 6 0.91 12.54 -5.49
CA ASN A 6 2.05 11.97 -4.78
C ASN A 6 2.05 10.44 -4.79
N GLU A 7 0.86 9.83 -4.86
CA GLU A 7 0.65 8.38 -4.86
C GLU A 7 -0.62 8.07 -5.67
N PHE A 8 -0.50 7.17 -6.67
CA PHE A 8 -1.67 6.57 -7.32
C PHE A 8 -2.25 5.50 -6.40
N LYS A 9 -3.04 5.91 -5.41
CA LYS A 9 -3.88 4.99 -4.64
C LYS A 9 -5.15 4.69 -5.44
N ALA A 10 -5.57 3.43 -5.47
CA ALA A 10 -6.80 3.02 -6.14
C ALA A 10 -7.97 3.84 -5.59
N SER A 11 -8.49 4.77 -6.41
CA SER A 11 -9.51 5.71 -5.94
C SER A 11 -10.86 5.03 -5.73
N GLU A 12 -11.18 3.99 -6.51
CA GLU A 12 -12.46 3.26 -6.44
C GLU A 12 -12.31 1.80 -6.88
N LEU A 13 -13.05 0.88 -6.24
CA LEU A 13 -13.14 -0.53 -6.63
C LEU A 13 -14.61 -1.01 -6.58
N HIS A 14 -14.94 -2.00 -7.41
CA HIS A 14 -16.24 -2.66 -7.36
C HIS A 14 -16.40 -3.47 -6.08
N CYS A 15 -17.48 -3.24 -5.34
CA CYS A 15 -17.83 -4.05 -4.18
C CYS A 15 -18.88 -5.10 -4.55
N PRO A 16 -18.59 -6.41 -4.49
CA PRO A 16 -19.54 -7.46 -4.84
C PRO A 16 -20.75 -7.51 -3.90
N LYS A 17 -20.60 -7.01 -2.66
CA LYS A 17 -21.70 -6.95 -1.68
C LYS A 17 -22.64 -5.76 -1.89
N CYS A 18 -22.12 -4.63 -2.38
CA CYS A 18 -22.93 -3.44 -2.66
C CYS A 18 -23.38 -3.34 -4.12
N GLY A 19 -22.78 -4.12 -5.02
CA GLY A 19 -23.08 -4.13 -6.45
C GLY A 19 -22.63 -2.88 -7.20
N VAL A 20 -21.78 -2.03 -6.60
CA VAL A 20 -21.36 -0.75 -7.19
C VAL A 20 -19.86 -0.51 -6.98
N SER A 21 -19.26 0.21 -7.93
CA SER A 21 -17.93 0.80 -7.77
C SER A 21 -18.01 1.99 -6.84
N GLN A 22 -17.10 2.05 -5.88
CA GLN A 22 -17.08 3.11 -4.87
C GLN A 22 -15.68 3.30 -4.29
N PRO A 23 -15.44 4.43 -3.59
CA PRO A 23 -14.17 4.67 -2.92
C PRO A 23 -13.83 3.59 -1.89
N VAL A 24 -12.54 3.31 -1.75
CA VAL A 24 -12.02 2.32 -0.81
C VAL A 24 -11.31 2.97 0.36
N ARG A 25 -11.36 2.32 1.52
CA ARG A 25 -10.62 2.68 2.74
C ARG A 25 -9.47 1.70 2.90
N GLU A 26 -8.33 2.17 3.38
CA GLU A 26 -7.16 1.34 3.61
C GLU A 26 -7.07 0.89 5.07
N ARG A 27 -6.75 -0.39 5.28
CA ARG A 27 -6.43 -0.94 6.58
C ARG A 27 -5.11 -1.69 6.51
N ALA A 28 -4.14 -1.29 7.31
CA ALA A 28 -2.90 -2.02 7.44
C ALA A 28 -3.14 -3.35 8.16
N SER A 29 -2.67 -4.44 7.56
CA SER A 29 -2.57 -5.76 8.16
C SER A 29 -1.09 -6.13 8.20
N ALA A 30 -0.52 -6.18 9.41
CA ALA A 30 0.88 -6.46 9.61
C ALA A 30 1.10 -7.97 9.69
N LEU A 31 1.73 -8.54 8.65
CA LEU A 31 2.36 -9.85 8.72
C LEU A 31 3.88 -9.63 8.85
N HIS A 32 4.56 -10.40 9.69
CA HIS A 32 6.00 -10.20 9.95
C HIS A 32 6.81 -10.13 8.63
N GLY A 33 7.39 -8.96 8.33
CA GLY A 33 8.23 -8.73 7.16
C GLY A 33 7.55 -8.11 5.93
N SER A 34 6.22 -8.05 5.87
CA SER A 34 5.49 -7.37 4.80
C SER A 34 4.30 -6.57 5.34
N GLN A 35 4.25 -5.29 5.01
CA GLN A 35 3.05 -4.49 5.25
C GLN A 35 2.06 -4.78 4.14
N THR A 36 0.98 -5.47 4.46
CA THR A 36 -0.13 -5.68 3.52
C THR A 36 -1.21 -4.68 3.85
N ILE A 37 -1.72 -3.98 2.84
CA ILE A 37 -2.84 -3.05 2.98
C ILE A 37 -4.07 -3.72 2.38
N GLU A 38 -5.09 -3.89 3.22
CA GLU A 38 -6.42 -4.31 2.79
C GLU A 38 -7.19 -3.09 2.28
N LEU A 39 -7.84 -3.25 1.14
CA LEU A 39 -8.74 -2.27 0.55
C LEU A 39 -10.16 -2.67 0.93
N LEU A 40 -10.82 -1.82 1.70
CA LEU A 40 -12.16 -2.03 2.23
C LEU A 40 -13.17 -1.15 1.51
N CYS A 41 -14.33 -1.70 1.18
CA CYS A 41 -15.47 -0.92 0.70
C CYS A 41 -15.85 0.17 1.71
N SER A 42 -15.95 1.43 1.28
CA SER A 42 -16.27 2.56 2.15
C SER A 42 -17.66 2.49 2.80
N ARG A 43 -18.60 1.75 2.20
CA ARG A 43 -19.97 1.58 2.70
C ARG A 43 -20.14 0.39 3.64
N CYS A 44 -19.71 -0.80 3.23
CA CYS A 44 -20.00 -2.05 3.94
C CYS A 44 -18.77 -2.72 4.58
N ALA A 45 -17.59 -2.12 4.44
CA ALA A 45 -16.31 -2.61 4.95
C ALA A 45 -15.90 -4.01 4.44
N THR A 46 -16.54 -4.53 3.40
CA THR A 46 -16.08 -5.76 2.73
C THR A 46 -14.71 -5.53 2.11
N VAL A 47 -13.81 -6.48 2.29
CA VAL A 47 -12.51 -6.50 1.62
C VAL A 47 -12.74 -6.66 0.11
N VAL A 48 -12.27 -5.70 -0.66
CA VAL A 48 -12.39 -5.65 -2.13
C VAL A 48 -11.04 -5.77 -2.83
N GLY A 49 -9.93 -5.80 -2.09
CA GLY A 49 -8.61 -6.02 -2.63
C GLY A 49 -7.51 -5.95 -1.57
N HIS A 50 -6.29 -6.24 -2.00
CA HIS A 50 -5.08 -6.16 -1.18
C HIS A 50 -3.93 -5.62 -2.02
N HIS A 51 -3.01 -4.88 -1.40
CA HIS A 51 -1.71 -4.61 -2.00
C HIS A 51 -0.61 -4.71 -0.95
N THR A 52 0.57 -5.12 -1.38
CA THR A 52 1.75 -5.24 -0.51
C THR A 52 2.62 -3.99 -0.67
N VAL A 53 3.00 -3.41 0.47
CA VAL A 53 3.98 -2.33 0.52
C VAL A 53 5.34 -2.95 0.75
N ILE A 54 6.17 -2.93 -0.29
CA ILE A 54 7.57 -3.31 -0.19
C ILE A 54 8.34 -2.07 0.27
N ASP A 55 8.84 -2.10 1.51
CA ASP A 55 9.64 -1.02 2.05
C ASP A 55 11.04 -1.03 1.38
N HIS A 56 11.26 -0.10 0.44
CA HIS A 56 12.53 0.07 -0.25
C HIS A 56 13.62 0.75 0.62
N SER A 57 13.34 1.16 1.86
CA SER A 57 14.33 1.79 2.74
C SER A 57 15.39 0.82 3.25
N LEU A 58 15.13 -0.50 3.20
CA LEU A 58 16.11 -1.53 3.51
C LEU A 58 17.29 -1.53 2.53
N GLY A 59 17.07 -1.16 1.26
CA GLY A 59 18.14 -1.01 0.26
C GLY A 59 19.13 0.09 0.61
N GLY A 60 18.65 1.21 1.16
CA GLY A 60 19.50 2.35 1.52
C GLY A 60 20.41 2.10 2.73
N LYS A 61 19.95 1.31 3.71
CA LYS A 61 20.76 0.93 4.89
C LYS A 61 21.82 -0.13 4.55
N LEU A 62 21.46 -1.11 3.73
CA LEU A 62 22.40 -2.11 3.21
C LEU A 62 23.48 -1.47 2.33
N ALA A 63 23.12 -0.56 1.43
CA ALA A 63 24.09 0.17 0.61
C ALA A 63 25.07 1.00 1.46
N LYS A 64 24.58 1.64 2.54
CA LYS A 64 25.45 2.37 3.49
C LYS A 64 26.40 1.46 4.26
N LEU A 65 25.95 0.26 4.65
CA LEU A 65 26.79 -0.73 5.35
C LEU A 65 27.88 -1.29 4.43
N VAL A 66 27.51 -1.67 3.21
CA VAL A 66 28.46 -2.17 2.19
C VAL A 66 29.49 -1.10 1.83
N GLY A 67 29.07 0.16 1.64
CA GLY A 67 30.00 1.27 1.39
C GLY A 67 30.92 1.62 2.57
N LYS A 68 30.61 1.17 3.78
CA LYS A 68 31.46 1.33 4.97
C LYS A 68 32.45 0.18 5.15
N LEU A 69 32.16 -0.99 4.57
CA LEU A 69 33.02 -2.18 4.62
C LEU A 69 34.03 -2.24 3.47
N LEU A 70 33.73 -1.59 2.34
CA LEU A 70 34.58 -1.49 1.15
C LEU A 70 35.55 -0.29 1.18
N LYS A 71 35.63 0.41 2.32
CA LYS A 71 36.57 1.50 2.59
C LYS A 71 37.54 1.05 3.67
#